data_AF-A0AA45L7M9-F1
#
_entry.id   AF-A0AA45L7M9-F1
#
_cell.length_a   1.000
_cell.length_b   1.000
_cell.length_c   1.000
_cell.angle_alpha   90.00
_cell.angle_beta   90.00
_cell.angle_gamma   90.00
#
_symmetry.space_group_name_H-M   'P 1'
#
loop_
_entity.id
_entity.type
_entity.pdbx_description
1 polymer ?
#
loop_
_entity_poly.entity_id
_entity_poly.type
_entity_poly.pdbx_seq_one_letter_code
_entity_poly.pdbx_strand_id
1 'polypeptide(L)'
;MGEQEMRRFVLEGLAEDERRAEQGKVPLLVEAEQQGRLSLLRTDDGRGLLLTGGGVAPTEDEALVPFQRKAELLREEVEQLADEPTLRLLATVYQARVGWQEEWRTRV
;
A
#
# COMPACT_ATOMS: atom_id res chain seq x y z
N MET A 1 -8.40 5.75 14.95
CA MET A 1 -8.66 5.97 13.51
C MET A 1 -9.80 5.02 13.15
N GLY A 2 -10.96 5.56 12.82
CA GLY A 2 -12.08 4.78 12.27
C GLY A 2 -11.80 4.36 10.83
N GLU A 3 -12.62 3.47 10.29
CA GLU A 3 -12.43 2.88 8.95
C GLU A 3 -12.26 3.94 7.85
N GLN A 4 -13.10 4.98 7.84
CA GLN A 4 -13.03 6.04 6.83
C GLN A 4 -11.79 6.93 6.96
N GLU A 5 -11.32 7.17 8.19
CA GLU A 5 -10.06 7.87 8.41
C GLU A 5 -8.88 7.01 7.93
N MET A 6 -8.96 5.69 8.10
CA MET A 6 -7.95 4.74 7.66
C MET A 6 -7.90 4.61 6.14
N ARG A 7 -9.07 4.56 5.49
CA ARG A 7 -9.20 4.61 4.03
C ARG A 7 -8.54 5.85 3.47
N ARG A 8 -8.88 7.02 4.02
CA ARG A 8 -8.24 8.29 3.62
C ARG A 8 -6.73 8.26 3.83
N PHE A 9 -6.27 7.78 4.98
CA PHE A 9 -4.86 7.69 5.30
C PHE A 9 -4.09 6.80 4.31
N VAL A 10 -4.65 5.65 3.95
CA VAL A 10 -4.07 4.74 2.96
C VAL A 10 -4.03 5.37 1.57
N LEU A 11 -5.10 6.06 1.15
CA LEU A 11 -5.14 6.75 -0.15
C LEU A 11 -4.13 7.89 -0.24
N GLU A 12 -3.95 8.66 0.84
CA GLU A 12 -2.93 9.71 0.90
C GLU A 12 -1.51 9.12 0.84
N GLY A 13 -1.27 7.98 1.50
CA GLY A 13 -0.02 7.22 1.40
C GLY A 13 0.24 6.70 0.00
N LEU A 14 -0.79 6.19 -0.68
CA LEU A 14 -0.68 5.71 -2.05
C LEU A 14 -0.36 6.84 -3.04
N ALA A 15 -0.99 8.00 -2.87
CA ALA A 15 -0.68 9.18 -3.68
C ALA A 15 0.76 9.69 -3.45
N GLU A 16 1.30 9.53 -2.24
CA GLU A 16 2.72 9.81 -1.97
C GLU A 16 3.64 8.83 -2.69
N ASP A 17 3.30 7.55 -2.71
CA ASP A 17 4.06 6.53 -3.43
C ASP A 17 4.09 6.76 -4.94
N GLU A 18 3.00 7.23 -5.53
CA GLU A 18 2.97 7.66 -6.93
C GLU A 18 3.89 8.85 -7.18
N ARG A 19 3.83 9.90 -6.34
CA ARG A 19 4.75 11.04 -6.44
C ARG A 19 6.22 10.61 -6.30
N ARG A 20 6.51 9.63 -5.44
CA ARG A 20 7.85 9.06 -5.29
C ARG A 20 8.29 8.37 -6.57
N ALA A 21 7.43 7.54 -7.14
CA ALA A 21 7.70 6.84 -8.39
C ALA A 21 8.00 7.83 -9.55
N GLU A 22 7.19 8.90 -9.67
CA GLU A 22 7.40 9.97 -10.66
C GLU A 22 8.73 10.69 -10.47
N GLN A 23 9.20 10.83 -9.23
CA GLN A 23 10.50 11.42 -8.89
C GLN A 23 11.67 10.43 -9.02
N GLY A 24 11.42 9.19 -9.50
CA GLY A 24 12.42 8.13 -9.57
C GLY A 24 12.86 7.58 -8.21
N LYS A 25 12.10 7.86 -7.14
CA LYS A 25 12.30 7.30 -5.81
C LYS A 25 11.54 5.98 -5.68
N VAL A 26 12.05 5.10 -4.82
CA VAL A 26 11.37 3.84 -4.52
C VAL A 26 10.09 4.13 -3.72
N PRO A 27 8.93 3.65 -4.17
CA PRO A 27 7.68 3.71 -3.40
C PRO A 27 7.80 2.94 -2.08
N LEU A 28 7.16 3.42 -1.03
CA LEU A 28 7.15 2.81 0.30
C LEU A 28 6.55 1.41 0.29
N LEU A 29 5.52 1.17 -0.54
CA LEU A 29 4.98 -0.17 -0.74
C LEU A 29 6.04 -1.12 -1.31
N VAL A 30 6.81 -0.67 -2.30
CA VAL A 30 7.88 -1.48 -2.89
C VAL A 30 9.00 -1.73 -1.88
N GLU A 31 9.38 -0.72 -1.09
CA GLU A 31 10.34 -0.91 0.01
C GLU A 31 9.82 -1.91 1.05
N ALA A 32 8.53 -1.87 1.39
CA ALA A 32 7.92 -2.80 2.34
C ALA A 32 7.86 -4.23 1.79
N GLU A 33 7.63 -4.39 0.48
CA GLU A 33 7.74 -5.68 -0.21
C GLU A 33 9.17 -6.22 -0.16
N GLN A 34 10.17 -5.40 -0.49
CA GLN A 34 11.58 -5.78 -0.44
C GLN A 34 12.06 -6.14 0.98
N GLN A 35 11.48 -5.51 2.00
CA GLN A 35 11.76 -5.79 3.41
C GLN A 35 10.95 -6.98 3.95
N GLY A 36 10.10 -7.60 3.13
CA GLY A 36 9.24 -8.71 3.54
C GLY A 36 8.22 -8.34 4.61
N ARG A 37 7.82 -7.05 4.66
CA ARG A 37 6.82 -6.54 5.61
C ARG A 37 5.40 -6.73 5.09
N LEU A 38 5.25 -6.73 3.78
CA LEU A 38 4.01 -6.93 3.03
C LEU A 38 4.36 -7.72 1.76
N SER A 39 3.45 -8.53 1.25
CA SER A 39 3.51 -8.98 -0.14
C SER A 39 2.22 -8.63 -0.86
N LEU A 40 2.36 -8.13 -2.09
CA LEU A 40 1.27 -7.84 -3.02
C LEU A 40 1.33 -8.84 -4.15
N LEU A 41 0.50 -9.88 -4.06
CA LEU A 41 0.41 -10.94 -5.06
C LEU A 41 -0.76 -10.65 -6.00
N ARG A 42 -0.66 -11.07 -7.25
CA ARG A 42 -1.82 -11.01 -8.16
C ARG A 42 -2.74 -12.19 -7.87
N THR A 43 -4.06 -11.98 -7.91
CA THR A 43 -5.00 -13.11 -7.80
C THR A 43 -4.92 -14.02 -9.03
N ASP A 44 -5.26 -15.29 -8.87
CA ASP A 44 -5.21 -16.30 -9.95
C ASP A 44 -6.10 -15.93 -11.16
N ASP A 45 -7.20 -15.20 -10.92
CA ASP A 45 -8.07 -14.68 -11.98
C ASP A 45 -7.50 -13.43 -12.68
N GLY A 46 -6.39 -12.88 -12.16
CA GLY A 46 -5.66 -11.76 -12.71
C GLY A 46 -6.31 -10.39 -12.52
N ARG A 47 -7.46 -10.30 -11.84
CA ARG A 47 -8.23 -9.04 -11.70
C ARG A 47 -7.95 -8.29 -10.41
N GLY A 48 -7.37 -8.94 -9.39
CA GLY A 48 -7.14 -8.33 -8.08
C GLY A 48 -5.73 -8.48 -7.55
N LEU A 49 -5.54 -7.96 -6.35
CA LEU A 49 -4.34 -8.13 -5.53
C LEU A 49 -4.70 -8.85 -4.24
N LEU A 50 -3.87 -9.81 -3.85
CA LEU A 50 -3.91 -10.45 -2.55
C LEU A 50 -2.83 -9.83 -1.67
N LEU A 51 -3.26 -9.26 -0.54
CA LEU A 51 -2.36 -8.70 0.47
C LEU A 51 -2.08 -9.74 1.55
N THR A 52 -0.79 -10.08 1.74
CA THR A 52 -0.37 -10.90 2.88
C THR A 52 0.57 -10.12 3.78
N GLY A 53 0.38 -10.27 5.10
CA GLY A 53 1.41 -9.91 6.06
C GLY A 53 2.58 -10.89 5.95
N GLY A 54 3.79 -10.37 5.83
CA GLY A 54 5.02 -11.17 5.70
C GLY A 54 5.49 -11.33 4.24
N GLY A 55 6.81 -11.41 4.09
CA GLY A 55 7.48 -11.49 2.80
C GLY A 55 7.36 -12.88 2.20
N VAL A 56 6.47 -13.01 1.22
CA VAL A 56 6.60 -14.02 0.18
C VAL A 56 7.60 -13.47 -0.82
N ALA A 57 8.77 -14.11 -0.93
CA ALA A 57 9.70 -13.79 -2.00
C ALA A 57 8.98 -14.09 -3.33
N PRO A 58 8.83 -13.12 -4.25
CA PRO A 58 8.23 -13.38 -5.54
C PRO A 58 9.04 -14.50 -6.21
N THR A 59 8.34 -15.52 -6.69
CA THR A 59 9.01 -16.58 -7.46
C THR A 59 9.55 -15.99 -8.76
N GLU A 60 10.71 -16.47 -9.25
CA GLU A 60 11.39 -15.91 -10.43
C GLU A 60 10.51 -15.84 -11.71
N ASP A 61 9.40 -16.59 -11.74
CA ASP A 61 8.41 -16.64 -12.84
C ASP A 61 7.26 -15.62 -12.71
N GLU A 62 7.06 -14.98 -11.56
CA GLU A 62 6.05 -13.92 -11.44
C GLU A 62 6.61 -12.64 -12.06
N ALA A 63 6.15 -12.31 -13.26
CA ALA A 63 6.38 -11.01 -13.85
C ALA A 63 6.03 -9.92 -12.81
N LEU A 64 7.07 -9.26 -12.26
CA LEU A 64 6.92 -8.26 -11.23
C LEU A 64 5.92 -7.20 -11.73
N VAL A 65 4.72 -7.19 -11.15
CA VAL A 65 3.69 -6.24 -11.55
C VAL A 65 4.29 -4.83 -11.30
N PRO A 66 4.38 -3.97 -12.32
CA PRO A 66 4.91 -2.63 -12.16
C PRO A 66 4.17 -1.89 -11.06
N PHE A 67 4.88 -1.07 -10.28
CA PHE A 67 4.28 -0.35 -9.16
C PHE A 67 3.02 0.42 -9.58
N GLN A 68 3.02 1.07 -10.75
CA GLN A 68 1.87 1.82 -11.26
C GLN A 68 0.63 0.93 -11.35
N ARG A 69 0.78 -0.29 -11.87
CA ARG A 69 -0.35 -1.22 -11.97
C ARG A 69 -0.80 -1.73 -10.62
N LYS A 70 0.14 -1.96 -9.69
CA LYS A 70 -0.20 -2.30 -8.29
C LYS A 70 -0.98 -1.17 -7.63
N ALA A 71 -0.54 0.07 -7.82
CA ALA A 71 -1.15 1.26 -7.22
C ALA A 71 -2.58 1.50 -7.73
N GLU A 72 -2.82 1.35 -9.04
CA GLU A 72 -4.17 1.43 -9.60
C GLU A 72 -5.13 0.44 -8.95
N LEU A 73 -4.73 -0.84 -8.88
CA LEU A 73 -5.54 -1.90 -8.29
C LEU A 73 -5.77 -1.66 -6.79
N LEU A 74 -4.72 -1.29 -6.06
CA LEU A 74 -4.82 -0.95 -4.64
C LEU A 74 -5.75 0.24 -4.38
N ARG A 75 -5.73 1.25 -5.26
CA ARG A 75 -6.65 2.39 -5.16
C ARG A 75 -8.10 1.93 -5.30
N GLU A 76 -8.40 1.16 -6.33
CA GLU A 76 -9.75 0.65 -6.59
C GLU A 76 -10.26 -0.19 -5.42
N GLU A 77 -9.42 -1.11 -4.92
CA GLU A 77 -9.72 -1.92 -3.74
C GLU A 77 -9.97 -1.05 -2.51
N VAL A 78 -9.07 -0.10 -2.21
CA VAL A 78 -9.19 0.81 -1.07
C VAL A 78 -10.35 1.79 -1.22
N GLU A 79 -10.84 2.09 -2.41
CA GLU A 79 -12.02 2.95 -2.60
C GLU A 79 -13.34 2.18 -2.48
N GLN A 80 -13.38 0.92 -2.90
CA GLN A 80 -14.65 0.19 -3.07
C GLN A 80 -14.84 -1.02 -2.15
N LEU A 81 -13.77 -1.76 -1.85
CA LEU A 81 -13.89 -3.15 -1.37
C LEU A 81 -13.10 -3.46 -0.10
N ALA A 82 -12.11 -2.63 0.25
CA ALA A 82 -11.18 -2.93 1.34
C ALA A 82 -11.90 -3.00 2.70
N ASP A 83 -11.65 -4.10 3.40
CA ASP A 83 -12.09 -4.35 4.76
C ASP A 83 -11.11 -3.74 5.79
N GLU A 84 -11.55 -3.62 7.04
CA GLU A 84 -10.73 -3.04 8.12
C GLU A 84 -9.36 -3.74 8.27
N PRO A 85 -9.22 -5.07 8.22
CA PRO A 85 -7.92 -5.75 8.28
C PRO A 85 -6.95 -5.32 7.18
N THR A 86 -7.43 -5.21 5.93
CA THR A 86 -6.63 -4.76 4.78
C THR A 86 -6.18 -3.32 4.95
N LEU A 87 -7.11 -2.44 5.31
CA LEU A 87 -6.82 -1.03 5.57
C LEU A 87 -5.79 -0.88 6.69
N ARG A 88 -5.88 -1.71 7.74
CA ARG A 88 -4.94 -1.70 8.86
C ARG A 88 -3.55 -2.13 8.45
N LEU A 89 -3.44 -3.20 7.66
CA LEU A 89 -2.15 -3.68 7.16
C LEU A 89 -1.46 -2.61 6.30
N LEU A 90 -2.19 -2.02 5.35
CA LEU A 90 -1.68 -0.92 4.53
C LEU A 90 -1.30 0.30 5.38
N ALA A 91 -2.12 0.64 6.37
CA ALA A 91 -1.80 1.72 7.28
C ALA A 91 -0.49 1.47 8.06
N THR A 92 -0.16 0.23 8.44
CA THR A 92 1.11 -0.07 9.12
C THR A 92 2.34 0.14 8.23
N VAL A 93 2.21 -0.05 6.92
CA VAL A 93 3.28 0.24 5.95
C VAL A 93 3.58 1.74 5.95
N TYR A 94 2.54 2.56 5.83
CA TYR A 94 2.69 4.02 5.79
C TYR A 94 2.99 4.64 7.16
N GLN A 95 2.50 4.05 8.27
CA GLN A 95 2.77 4.52 9.62
C GLN A 95 4.23 4.31 10.03
N ALA A 96 4.91 3.27 9.56
CA ALA A 96 6.30 2.98 9.97
C ALA A 96 7.34 4.04 9.54
N ARG A 97 6.90 5.12 8.91
CA ARG A 97 7.69 6.28 8.51
C ARG A 97 7.39 7.55 9.32
N VAL A 98 6.80 7.46 10.53
CA VAL A 98 6.41 8.59 11.43
C VAL A 98 7.42 9.75 11.46
N GLY A 99 7.30 10.63 10.48
CA GLY A 99 7.67 12.04 10.48
C GLY A 99 6.53 12.90 9.92
N TRP A 100 5.36 12.31 9.62
CA TRP A 100 4.22 12.98 8.99
C TRP A 100 3.04 13.27 9.97
N GLN A 101 3.12 12.79 11.22
CA GLN A 101 2.02 12.91 12.21
C GLN A 101 2.10 14.12 13.15
N GLU A 102 2.99 15.09 12.95
CA GLU A 102 2.94 16.34 13.74
C GLU A 102 1.85 17.31 13.23
N GLU A 103 1.36 17.17 12.00
CA GLU A 103 0.47 18.18 11.39
C GLU A 103 -1.03 17.86 11.48
N TRP A 104 -1.41 16.59 11.75
CA TRP A 104 -2.83 16.20 11.79
C TRP A 104 -3.44 16.17 13.19
N ARG A 105 -2.65 16.32 14.27
CA ARG A 105 -3.14 16.33 15.66
C ARG A 105 -3.46 17.73 16.19
N THR A 106 -3.13 18.79 15.44
CA THR A 106 -3.32 20.20 15.83
C THR A 106 -4.55 20.86 15.19
N ARG A 107 -5.45 20.08 14.60
CA ARG A 107 -6.76 20.57 14.16
C ARG A 107 -7.87 19.88 14.96
N VAL A 108 -7.88 20.14 16.26
CA VAL A 108 -9.05 20.06 17.16
C VAL A 108 -9.25 21.44 17.76
#